data_AF-A0ABD5TUB4-F1
#
_entry.id   AF-A0ABD5TUB4-F1
#
_cell.length_a   1.000
_cell.length_b   1.000
_cell.length_c   1.000
_cell.angle_alpha   90.00
_cell.angle_beta   90.00
_cell.angle_gamma   90.00
#
_symmetry.space_group_name_H-M   'P 1'
#
loop_
_entity.id
_entity.type
_entity.pdbx_description
1 polymer ?
#
loop_
_entity_poly.entity_id
_entity_poly.type
_entity_poly.pdbx_seq_one_letter_code
_entity_poly.pdbx_strand_id
1 'polypeptide(L)'
;MADDEPEADAEETEAETEAEAEAEAEEDVDAEGPQELEDISGVGASKADALRESGYESIEDVKEASQDDLAEVEGIGNALAARIKADVGDLEVAEETEAEIEDEAPEAEEEPEDVETELRPRGLVEKTPDLSDEEKRLLSRRRSEGKPQFNRQDYHKKKRTPESWRRPRGGLSKQRRGIKGKGQKVEAGYRTPESVRGKHPSGFEEVRVENVDDLEGVDGDTQAVRIASSVGARKRERIEDVAEDRGVRVLNPTYEEVEVESDD
;
A
#
# COMPACT_ATOMS: atom_id res chain seq x y z
N MET A 1 68.16 -2.80 5.89
CA MET A 1 67.96 -3.35 7.25
C MET A 1 66.50 -3.75 7.30
N ALA A 2 66.23 -5.04 7.14
CA ALA A 2 64.92 -5.68 7.23
C ALA A 2 63.90 -5.21 6.15
N ASP A 3 63.45 -6.00 5.17
CA ASP A 3 63.12 -7.45 5.14
C ASP A 3 61.89 -7.77 6.05
N ASP A 4 60.86 -8.52 5.63
CA ASP A 4 60.43 -8.92 4.28
C ASP A 4 58.91 -9.30 4.24
N GLU A 5 58.47 -9.97 3.17
CA GLU A 5 57.08 -10.32 2.78
C GLU A 5 56.24 -11.22 3.75
N PRO A 6 54.91 -11.39 3.49
CA PRO A 6 53.99 -12.18 4.33
C PRO A 6 53.72 -13.62 3.84
N GLU A 7 53.12 -14.45 4.70
CA GLU A 7 52.53 -15.77 4.41
C GLU A 7 51.04 -15.75 4.86
N ALA A 8 50.05 -16.17 4.05
CA ALA A 8 49.70 -17.53 3.57
C ALA A 8 49.02 -18.38 4.68
N ASP A 9 47.73 -18.75 4.65
CA ASP A 9 46.86 -19.43 3.65
C ASP A 9 46.75 -20.96 3.95
N ALA A 10 45.52 -21.42 4.25
CA ALA A 10 45.11 -22.81 4.52
C ALA A 10 43.56 -22.93 4.58
N GLU A 11 43.02 -24.14 4.35
CA GLU A 11 41.61 -24.43 3.99
C GLU A 11 40.98 -25.53 4.91
N GLU A 12 39.83 -26.10 4.51
CA GLU A 12 39.12 -27.31 5.03
C GLU A 12 38.34 -27.15 6.37
N THR A 13 37.10 -27.63 6.63
CA THR A 13 36.28 -28.84 6.30
C THR A 13 36.66 -30.11 7.08
N GLU A 14 35.76 -31.03 7.49
CA GLU A 14 34.29 -31.25 7.28
C GLU A 14 33.47 -30.91 8.57
N ALA A 15 32.13 -30.99 8.72
CA ALA A 15 30.96 -31.62 8.08
C ALA A 15 30.58 -33.06 8.54
N GLU A 16 29.65 -33.17 9.51
CA GLU A 16 29.19 -34.40 10.19
C GLU A 16 27.74 -34.21 10.75
N THR A 17 26.83 -35.19 10.89
CA THR A 17 26.48 -36.44 10.16
C THR A 17 25.06 -36.89 10.62
N GLU A 18 24.40 -37.79 9.88
CA GLU A 18 23.04 -38.31 10.18
C GLU A 18 23.05 -39.60 11.04
N ALA A 19 21.89 -39.95 11.65
CA ALA A 19 21.24 -41.29 11.66
C ALA A 19 20.49 -41.68 12.98
N GLU A 20 19.20 -41.96 12.81
CA GLU A 20 18.39 -43.09 13.33
C GLU A 20 18.43 -43.56 14.81
N ALA A 21 17.22 -43.73 15.38
CA ALA A 21 16.89 -44.76 16.38
C ALA A 21 15.36 -45.01 16.44
N GLU A 22 14.88 -46.15 15.93
CA GLU A 22 13.51 -46.65 16.14
C GLU A 22 13.49 -47.75 17.22
N ALA A 23 12.41 -47.83 18.02
CA ALA A 23 12.09 -48.99 18.87
C ALA A 23 10.62 -48.99 19.36
N GLU A 24 9.77 -49.69 18.62
CA GLU A 24 8.59 -50.49 19.05
C GLU A 24 8.20 -50.50 20.55
N ALA A 25 6.92 -50.21 20.84
CA ALA A 25 6.18 -50.78 21.97
C ALA A 25 4.66 -50.61 21.77
N GLU A 26 3.93 -51.71 21.56
CA GLU A 26 2.45 -51.77 21.62
C GLU A 26 1.99 -52.03 23.07
N GLU A 27 0.85 -51.45 23.47
CA GLU A 27 -0.07 -52.05 24.45
C GLU A 27 -1.47 -51.46 24.26
N ASP A 28 -2.50 -52.32 24.15
CA ASP A 28 -3.88 -51.93 23.87
C ASP A 28 -4.52 -51.09 24.99
N VAL A 29 -5.40 -50.17 24.59
CA VAL A 29 -6.51 -49.70 25.42
C VAL A 29 -7.76 -49.68 24.53
N ASP A 30 -8.77 -50.45 24.89
CA ASP A 30 -10.01 -50.58 24.12
C ASP A 30 -10.65 -49.22 23.85
N ALA A 31 -10.75 -48.85 22.57
CA ALA A 31 -11.63 -47.78 22.10
C ALA A 31 -13.06 -48.31 22.01
N GLU A 32 -13.66 -48.65 23.16
CA GLU A 32 -15.11 -48.84 23.25
C GLU A 32 -15.78 -47.53 22.80
N GLY A 33 -16.53 -47.59 21.69
CA GLY A 33 -17.34 -46.46 21.21
C GLY A 33 -18.47 -46.11 22.17
N PRO A 34 -19.23 -45.02 21.92
CA PRO A 34 -20.37 -44.62 22.75
C PRO A 34 -21.33 -45.80 22.96
N GLN A 35 -21.65 -46.11 24.22
CA GLN A 35 -22.49 -47.25 24.60
C GLN A 35 -23.94 -46.84 24.86
N GLU A 36 -24.17 -45.59 25.25
CA GLU A 36 -25.48 -44.96 25.31
C GLU A 36 -25.54 -43.74 24.37
N LEU A 37 -26.73 -43.40 23.88
CA LEU A 37 -26.95 -42.24 23.00
C LEU A 37 -26.47 -40.89 23.60
N GLU A 38 -26.27 -40.84 24.91
CA GLU A 38 -25.84 -39.66 25.65
C GLU A 38 -24.31 -39.56 25.79
N ASP A 39 -23.55 -40.60 25.42
CA ASP A 39 -22.10 -40.55 25.28
C ASP A 39 -21.66 -39.85 23.99
N ILE A 40 -22.54 -39.80 22.98
CA ILE A 40 -22.25 -39.26 21.64
C ILE A 40 -21.95 -37.76 21.71
N SER A 41 -20.84 -37.34 21.10
CA SER A 41 -20.28 -35.98 21.16
C SER A 41 -21.28 -34.89 20.75
N GLY A 42 -21.85 -34.20 21.76
CA GLY A 42 -22.80 -33.09 21.58
C GLY A 42 -24.28 -33.50 21.61
N VAL A 43 -24.56 -34.79 21.79
CA VAL A 43 -25.85 -35.31 22.29
C VAL A 43 -25.83 -35.22 23.84
N GLY A 44 -26.98 -35.43 24.45
CA GLY A 44 -27.18 -35.50 25.90
C GLY A 44 -28.67 -35.46 26.20
N ALA A 45 -29.13 -36.12 27.27
CA ALA A 45 -30.52 -36.29 27.73
C ALA A 45 -31.60 -35.84 26.73
N SER A 46 -31.97 -34.57 26.70
CA SER A 46 -33.06 -34.02 25.86
C SER A 46 -32.93 -34.26 24.35
N LYS A 47 -31.72 -34.47 23.81
CA LYS A 47 -31.51 -34.88 22.40
C LYS A 47 -31.50 -36.39 22.21
N ALA A 48 -31.04 -37.15 23.20
CA ALA A 48 -31.17 -38.60 23.18
C ALA A 48 -32.65 -39.00 23.32
N ASP A 49 -33.43 -38.26 24.12
CA ASP A 49 -34.89 -38.35 24.18
C ASP A 49 -35.52 -38.04 22.80
N ALA A 50 -35.09 -36.97 22.11
CA ALA A 50 -35.58 -36.67 20.76
C ALA A 50 -35.23 -37.77 19.72
N LEU A 51 -34.04 -38.38 19.82
CA LEU A 51 -33.65 -39.53 19.00
C LEU A 51 -34.53 -40.76 19.28
N ARG A 52 -34.75 -41.09 20.57
CA ARG A 52 -35.65 -42.18 21.01
C ARG A 52 -37.09 -41.95 20.54
N GLU A 53 -37.62 -40.73 20.69
CA GLU A 53 -38.95 -40.34 20.20
C GLU A 53 -39.08 -40.39 18.67
N SER A 54 -37.96 -40.23 17.94
CA SER A 54 -37.88 -40.38 16.48
C SER A 54 -37.68 -41.85 16.03
N GLY A 55 -37.50 -42.79 16.95
CA GLY A 55 -37.33 -44.22 16.68
C GLY A 55 -35.88 -44.73 16.72
N TYR A 56 -34.90 -43.88 17.00
CA TYR A 56 -33.49 -44.27 17.17
C TYR A 56 -33.23 -44.58 18.65
N GLU A 57 -33.50 -45.81 19.07
CA GLU A 57 -33.38 -46.21 20.49
C GLU A 57 -31.95 -46.64 20.89
N SER A 58 -31.09 -46.98 19.93
CA SER A 58 -29.71 -47.44 20.13
C SER A 58 -28.70 -46.78 19.17
N ILE A 59 -27.40 -46.97 19.44
CA ILE A 59 -26.31 -46.53 18.55
C ILE A 59 -26.34 -47.27 17.21
N GLU A 60 -26.83 -48.52 17.15
CA GLU A 60 -26.95 -49.25 15.89
C GLU A 60 -28.03 -48.61 14.98
N ASP A 61 -29.15 -48.13 15.55
CA ASP A 61 -30.18 -47.41 14.79
C ASP A 61 -29.66 -46.06 14.27
N VAL A 62 -28.90 -45.32 15.10
CA VAL A 62 -28.22 -44.07 14.69
C VAL A 62 -27.13 -44.34 13.66
N LYS A 63 -26.58 -45.57 13.61
CA LYS A 63 -25.59 -45.98 12.62
C LYS A 63 -26.21 -46.27 11.25
N GLU A 64 -27.35 -46.98 11.19
CA GLU A 64 -28.07 -47.20 9.91
C GLU A 64 -28.79 -45.94 9.39
N ALA A 65 -29.11 -44.97 10.24
CA ALA A 65 -29.75 -43.72 9.83
C ALA A 65 -28.88 -42.88 8.86
N SER A 66 -29.49 -42.23 7.86
CA SER A 66 -28.76 -41.26 7.03
C SER A 66 -28.46 -39.97 7.79
N GLN A 67 -27.51 -39.17 7.31
CA GLN A 67 -27.19 -37.88 7.91
C GLN A 67 -28.40 -36.93 7.89
N ASP A 68 -29.24 -37.03 6.86
CA ASP A 68 -30.38 -36.13 6.68
C ASP A 68 -31.60 -36.58 7.51
N ASP A 69 -31.85 -37.90 7.66
CA ASP A 69 -32.85 -38.39 8.62
C ASP A 69 -32.52 -37.92 10.05
N LEU A 70 -31.24 -38.03 10.45
CA LEU A 70 -30.75 -37.52 11.73
C LEU A 70 -30.82 -35.99 11.84
N ALA A 71 -30.91 -35.26 10.73
CA ALA A 71 -31.05 -33.80 10.69
C ALA A 71 -32.51 -33.31 10.66
N GLU A 72 -33.49 -34.21 10.49
CA GLU A 72 -34.92 -33.90 10.69
C GLU A 72 -35.34 -33.99 12.17
N VAL A 73 -34.55 -34.63 13.03
CA VAL A 73 -34.81 -34.81 14.47
C VAL A 73 -34.78 -33.48 15.23
N GLU A 74 -35.79 -33.21 16.07
CA GLU A 74 -35.94 -31.91 16.74
C GLU A 74 -34.72 -31.56 17.62
N GLY A 75 -33.98 -30.53 17.22
CA GLY A 75 -32.77 -30.06 17.91
C GLY A 75 -31.44 -30.64 17.40
N ILE A 76 -31.47 -31.46 16.34
CA ILE A 76 -30.30 -31.95 15.61
C ILE A 76 -30.38 -31.39 14.18
N GLY A 77 -29.52 -30.42 13.84
CA GLY A 77 -29.35 -29.96 12.45
C GLY A 77 -28.17 -30.65 11.77
N ASN A 78 -28.01 -30.48 10.46
CA ASN A 78 -27.02 -31.19 9.62
C ASN A 78 -25.59 -31.14 10.22
N ALA A 79 -25.16 -30.01 10.78
CA ALA A 79 -23.83 -29.85 11.39
C ALA A 79 -23.63 -30.61 12.73
N LEU A 80 -24.71 -31.07 13.36
CA LEU A 80 -24.68 -31.99 14.50
C LEU A 80 -24.90 -33.43 14.04
N ALA A 81 -25.80 -33.69 13.09
CA ALA A 81 -25.97 -35.01 12.48
C ALA A 81 -24.65 -35.54 11.89
N ALA A 82 -23.92 -34.71 11.12
CA ALA A 82 -22.58 -35.02 10.62
C ALA A 82 -21.57 -35.36 11.73
N ARG A 83 -21.65 -34.68 12.89
CA ARG A 83 -20.79 -34.99 14.06
C ARG A 83 -21.19 -36.31 14.69
N ILE A 84 -22.49 -36.56 14.91
CA ILE A 84 -23.03 -37.82 15.47
C ILE A 84 -22.58 -39.00 14.60
N LYS A 85 -22.78 -38.91 13.29
CA LYS A 85 -22.45 -39.96 12.31
C LYS A 85 -20.92 -40.23 12.26
N ALA A 86 -20.09 -39.20 12.41
CA ALA A 86 -18.64 -39.33 12.52
C ALA A 86 -18.17 -39.95 13.86
N ASP A 87 -18.86 -39.64 14.97
CA ASP A 87 -18.55 -40.13 16.33
C ASP A 87 -18.98 -41.59 16.54
N VAL A 88 -20.09 -42.00 15.88
CA VAL A 88 -20.56 -43.40 15.75
C VAL A 88 -19.77 -44.19 14.67
N GLY A 89 -18.84 -43.52 13.98
CA GLY A 89 -17.86 -44.14 13.09
C GLY A 89 -18.46 -44.71 11.81
N ASP A 90 -19.34 -43.96 11.15
CA ASP A 90 -20.02 -44.38 9.92
C ASP A 90 -19.85 -43.37 8.77
N LEU A 91 -18.75 -43.50 8.04
CA LEU A 91 -18.43 -42.63 6.89
C LEU A 91 -19.01 -43.18 5.58
N GLU A 92 -20.33 -43.39 5.53
CA GLU A 92 -21.04 -43.54 4.25
C GLU A 92 -21.14 -42.19 3.53
N VAL A 93 -20.13 -41.91 2.70
CA VAL A 93 -20.14 -40.76 1.77
C VAL A 93 -21.08 -41.10 0.60
N ALA A 94 -22.36 -40.80 0.76
CA ALA A 94 -23.36 -40.92 -0.28
C ALA A 94 -23.15 -39.82 -1.35
N GLU A 95 -22.46 -40.15 -2.43
CA GLU A 95 -22.45 -39.35 -3.66
C GLU A 95 -23.81 -39.47 -4.39
N GLU A 96 -24.85 -38.74 -3.94
CA GLU A 96 -25.99 -38.34 -4.79
C GLU A 96 -26.89 -37.32 -4.07
N THR A 97 -26.76 -36.04 -4.40
CA THR A 97 -27.79 -35.02 -4.14
C THR A 97 -27.78 -34.00 -5.28
N GLU A 98 -28.46 -34.35 -6.37
CA GLU A 98 -28.66 -33.47 -7.53
C GLU A 98 -29.56 -32.28 -7.14
N ALA A 99 -28.95 -31.21 -6.63
CA ALA A 99 -29.56 -29.89 -6.69
C ALA A 99 -29.41 -29.37 -8.13
N GLU A 100 -30.52 -29.14 -8.84
CA GLU A 100 -30.54 -28.42 -10.11
C GLU A 100 -30.12 -26.96 -9.89
N ILE A 101 -28.80 -26.72 -9.84
CA ILE A 101 -28.21 -25.41 -10.08
C ILE A 101 -28.28 -25.20 -11.59
N GLU A 102 -28.95 -24.13 -12.01
CA GLU A 102 -28.95 -23.69 -13.40
C GLU A 102 -27.51 -23.28 -13.76
N ASP A 103 -26.86 -24.12 -14.56
CA ASP A 103 -25.45 -24.00 -14.97
C ASP A 103 -25.28 -22.85 -16.00
N GLU A 104 -25.64 -21.63 -15.59
CA GLU A 104 -24.99 -20.41 -16.07
C GLU A 104 -23.57 -20.40 -15.50
N ALA A 105 -22.75 -21.32 -16.02
CA ALA A 105 -21.33 -21.36 -15.76
C ALA A 105 -20.78 -19.96 -16.06
N PRO A 106 -20.10 -19.31 -15.11
CA PRO A 106 -19.54 -17.99 -15.37
C PRO A 106 -18.65 -18.11 -16.60
N GLU A 107 -18.88 -17.24 -17.60
CA GLU A 107 -17.96 -17.11 -18.73
C GLU A 107 -16.57 -16.98 -18.14
N ALA A 108 -15.66 -17.89 -18.50
CA ALA A 108 -14.37 -18.00 -17.86
C ALA A 108 -13.70 -16.63 -17.91
N GLU A 109 -13.53 -16.00 -16.75
CA GLU A 109 -12.96 -14.65 -16.65
C GLU A 109 -11.64 -14.68 -17.42
N GLU A 110 -11.59 -13.94 -18.54
CA GLU A 110 -10.36 -13.85 -19.33
C GLU A 110 -9.29 -13.32 -18.38
N GLU A 111 -8.32 -14.17 -18.01
CA GLU A 111 -7.18 -13.73 -17.20
C GLU A 111 -6.62 -12.50 -17.92
N PRO A 112 -6.61 -11.32 -17.26
CA PRO A 112 -6.38 -10.07 -17.96
C PRO A 112 -5.02 -10.18 -18.65
N GLU A 113 -5.02 -10.05 -19.98
CA GLU A 113 -3.79 -10.07 -20.77
C GLU A 113 -2.79 -9.10 -20.10
N ASP A 114 -1.52 -9.48 -19.99
CA ASP A 114 -0.46 -8.69 -19.34
C ASP A 114 -0.18 -7.38 -20.13
N VAL A 115 -1.13 -6.45 -20.10
CA VAL A 115 -1.11 -5.17 -20.80
C VAL A 115 -0.10 -4.24 -20.14
N GLU A 116 0.82 -3.70 -20.95
CA GLU A 116 1.87 -2.83 -20.43
C GLU A 116 1.26 -1.51 -19.93
N THR A 117 1.17 -1.35 -18.61
CA THR A 117 0.62 -0.15 -17.97
C THR A 117 1.73 0.83 -17.60
N GLU A 118 1.53 2.13 -17.90
CA GLU A 118 2.44 3.21 -17.50
C GLU A 118 1.77 4.27 -16.62
N LEU A 119 2.55 4.89 -15.73
CA LEU A 119 2.08 5.94 -14.84
C LEU A 119 2.04 7.30 -15.55
N ARG A 120 0.86 7.69 -16.04
CA ARG A 120 0.61 9.01 -16.68
C ARG A 120 0.09 10.03 -15.66
N PRO A 121 0.52 11.31 -15.72
CA PRO A 121 -0.02 12.36 -14.86
C PRO A 121 -1.31 12.97 -15.43
N ARG A 122 -2.30 13.24 -14.58
CA ARG A 122 -3.54 13.94 -14.96
C ARG A 122 -3.30 15.38 -15.41
N GLY A 123 -4.12 15.86 -16.35
CA GLY A 123 -4.20 17.26 -16.73
C GLY A 123 -3.11 17.75 -17.68
N LEU A 124 -3.19 19.04 -17.99
CA LEU A 124 -2.38 19.71 -19.01
C LEU A 124 -0.93 19.99 -18.56
N VAL A 125 -0.17 18.93 -18.26
CA VAL A 125 1.20 19.00 -17.70
C VAL A 125 2.19 19.70 -18.64
N GLU A 126 2.06 19.60 -19.96
CA GLU A 126 2.98 20.31 -20.86
C GLU A 126 2.58 21.75 -21.20
N LYS A 127 1.45 22.25 -20.68
CA LYS A 127 1.04 23.65 -20.91
C LYS A 127 2.10 24.63 -20.39
N THR A 128 2.37 25.66 -21.19
CA THR A 128 3.41 26.68 -20.97
C THR A 128 2.77 28.07 -21.13
N PRO A 129 3.13 29.09 -20.32
CA PRO A 129 2.43 30.37 -20.29
C PRO A 129 2.85 31.36 -21.38
N ASP A 130 1.91 32.21 -21.78
CA ASP A 130 2.12 33.28 -22.76
C ASP A 130 2.75 34.54 -22.13
N LEU A 131 4.03 34.41 -21.78
CA LEU A 131 4.82 35.51 -21.24
C LEU A 131 5.31 36.50 -22.32
N SER A 132 5.45 37.77 -21.95
CA SER A 132 6.09 38.77 -22.81
C SER A 132 7.59 38.50 -23.02
N ASP A 133 8.19 39.04 -24.09
CA ASP A 133 9.62 38.85 -24.39
C ASP A 133 10.54 39.39 -23.27
N GLU A 134 10.14 40.48 -22.62
CA GLU A 134 10.86 41.04 -21.46
C GLU A 134 10.77 40.09 -20.25
N GLU A 135 9.62 39.48 -19.98
CA GLU A 135 9.51 38.47 -18.92
C GLU A 135 10.28 37.20 -19.26
N LYS A 136 10.19 36.69 -20.50
CA LYS A 136 10.98 35.54 -20.99
C LYS A 136 12.49 35.80 -20.79
N ARG A 137 12.95 37.02 -21.10
CA ARG A 137 14.33 37.49 -20.86
C ARG A 137 14.68 37.55 -19.36
N LEU A 138 13.84 38.15 -18.54
CA LEU A 138 14.09 38.30 -17.10
C LEU A 138 14.00 36.96 -16.33
N LEU A 139 13.11 36.05 -16.75
CA LEU A 139 12.95 34.70 -16.23
C LEU A 139 14.21 33.86 -16.54
N SER A 140 14.71 33.96 -17.77
CA SER A 140 15.98 33.36 -18.19
C SER A 140 17.15 33.93 -17.38
N ARG A 141 17.25 35.27 -17.26
CA ARG A 141 18.26 35.94 -16.44
C ARG A 141 18.22 35.46 -14.97
N ARG A 142 17.02 35.34 -14.39
CA ARG A 142 16.80 34.81 -13.02
C ARG A 142 17.33 33.39 -12.86
N ARG A 143 17.17 32.53 -13.88
CA ARG A 143 17.71 31.16 -13.91
C ARG A 143 19.25 31.17 -14.01
N SER A 144 19.84 32.07 -14.79
CA SER A 144 21.30 32.17 -14.99
C SER A 144 22.06 32.83 -13.83
N GLU A 145 21.54 33.93 -13.25
CA GLU A 145 22.18 34.62 -12.11
C GLU A 145 22.02 33.84 -10.80
N GLY A 146 20.88 33.15 -10.63
CA GLY A 146 20.57 32.35 -9.46
C GLY A 146 20.59 33.15 -8.15
N LYS A 147 21.00 32.50 -7.05
CA LYS A 147 21.18 33.12 -5.73
C LYS A 147 22.11 32.26 -4.86
N PRO A 148 22.90 32.86 -3.95
CA PRO A 148 23.57 32.11 -2.89
C PRO A 148 22.56 31.32 -2.03
N GLN A 149 23.00 30.20 -1.44
CA GLN A 149 22.17 29.39 -0.53
C GLN A 149 21.65 30.17 0.70
N PHE A 150 22.37 31.20 1.13
CA PHE A 150 22.10 31.98 2.36
C PHE A 150 21.95 31.15 3.64
N ASN A 151 22.67 30.03 3.74
CA ASN A 151 22.75 29.25 4.98
C ASN A 151 23.51 30.03 6.08
N ARG A 152 23.05 29.86 7.33
CA ARG A 152 23.60 30.48 8.55
C ARG A 152 25.10 30.21 8.70
N GLN A 153 25.90 31.21 9.11
CA GLN A 153 27.33 30.99 9.35
C GLN A 153 27.62 29.78 10.26
N ASP A 154 28.60 28.97 9.86
CA ASP A 154 29.11 27.81 10.59
C ASP A 154 28.10 26.67 10.84
N TYR A 155 26.96 26.62 10.12
CA TYR A 155 25.95 25.55 10.25
C TYR A 155 26.56 24.13 10.13
N HIS A 156 27.29 23.88 9.03
CA HIS A 156 28.00 22.63 8.73
C HIS A 156 29.01 22.18 9.80
N LYS A 157 29.39 23.05 10.77
CA LYS A 157 30.36 22.70 11.81
C LYS A 157 29.74 22.09 13.06
N LYS A 158 28.42 22.22 13.27
CA LYS A 158 27.72 21.73 14.47
C LYS A 158 26.27 21.38 14.16
N LYS A 159 25.90 20.10 14.28
CA LYS A 159 24.53 19.57 14.04
C LYS A 159 23.41 20.39 14.72
N ARG A 160 23.65 20.97 15.91
CA ARG A 160 22.72 21.86 16.64
C ARG A 160 22.51 23.25 16.01
N THR A 161 23.17 23.58 14.91
CA THR A 161 23.07 24.86 14.22
C THR A 161 22.32 24.67 12.91
N PRO A 162 21.00 24.94 12.85
CA PRO A 162 20.22 24.74 11.64
C PRO A 162 20.66 25.70 10.52
N GLU A 163 20.42 25.29 9.28
CA GLU A 163 20.77 26.04 8.07
C GLU A 163 20.06 27.40 7.98
N SER A 164 18.81 27.45 8.48
CA SER A 164 17.94 28.63 8.59
C SER A 164 18.72 29.92 8.93
N TRP A 165 18.75 30.85 7.97
CA TRP A 165 19.54 32.08 8.03
C TRP A 165 19.33 32.86 9.34
N ARG A 166 20.44 33.28 9.96
CA ARG A 166 20.43 34.22 11.09
C ARG A 166 21.55 35.23 10.88
N ARG A 167 21.20 36.54 10.82
CA ARG A 167 22.14 37.65 10.61
C ARG A 167 23.33 37.54 11.60
N PRO A 168 24.59 37.44 11.14
CA PRO A 168 25.74 37.25 12.01
C PRO A 168 25.98 38.49 12.88
N ARG A 169 25.89 38.33 14.22
CA ARG A 169 25.92 39.45 15.18
C ARG A 169 27.31 39.70 15.79
N GLY A 170 28.04 38.64 16.15
CA GLY A 170 29.30 38.75 16.92
C GLY A 170 30.36 39.60 16.22
N GLY A 171 30.99 40.54 16.94
CA GLY A 171 31.87 41.57 16.38
C GLY A 171 32.98 41.04 15.48
N LEU A 172 33.64 39.95 15.92
CA LEU A 172 34.77 39.31 15.23
C LEU A 172 34.37 38.30 14.13
N SER A 173 33.06 38.11 13.86
CA SER A 173 32.57 37.20 12.82
C SER A 173 33.14 37.56 11.44
N LYS A 174 33.67 36.55 10.74
CA LYS A 174 34.30 36.73 9.44
C LYS A 174 33.27 36.99 8.34
N GLN A 175 32.08 36.38 8.44
CA GLN A 175 30.94 36.64 7.56
C GLN A 175 30.34 38.04 7.83
N ARG A 176 30.18 38.46 9.09
CA ARG A 176 29.75 39.83 9.44
C ARG A 176 30.68 40.90 8.84
N ARG A 177 31.99 40.60 8.82
CA ARG A 177 33.05 41.45 8.26
C ARG A 177 33.20 41.37 6.73
N GLY A 178 32.37 40.61 6.02
CA GLY A 178 32.43 40.50 4.55
C GLY A 178 33.67 39.81 4.00
N ILE A 179 34.33 38.94 4.77
CA ILE A 179 35.55 38.25 4.32
C ILE A 179 35.19 37.19 3.26
N LYS A 180 35.77 37.31 2.06
CA LYS A 180 35.57 36.39 0.92
C LYS A 180 35.77 34.93 1.36
N GLY A 181 34.92 34.03 0.85
CA GLY A 181 34.94 32.61 1.22
C GLY A 181 34.31 32.28 2.59
N LYS A 182 33.48 33.16 3.15
CA LYS A 182 32.67 32.90 4.37
C LYS A 182 31.15 33.00 4.14
N GLY A 183 30.74 32.88 2.88
CA GLY A 183 29.35 33.03 2.43
C GLY A 183 28.91 34.49 2.33
N GLN A 184 27.98 34.77 1.43
CA GLN A 184 27.39 36.11 1.29
C GLN A 184 26.43 36.42 2.43
N LYS A 185 26.24 37.71 2.72
CA LYS A 185 25.25 38.21 3.66
C LYS A 185 23.96 38.55 2.91
N VAL A 186 22.79 38.21 3.45
CA VAL A 186 21.51 38.66 2.89
C VAL A 186 21.45 40.19 2.87
N GLU A 187 21.21 40.75 1.68
CA GLU A 187 21.15 42.18 1.36
C GLU A 187 20.12 42.41 0.23
N ALA A 188 19.59 43.64 0.10
CA ALA A 188 18.52 43.94 -0.85
C ALA A 188 18.91 43.74 -2.33
N GLY A 189 20.20 43.85 -2.67
CA GLY A 189 20.71 43.64 -4.02
C GLY A 189 20.63 42.20 -4.55
N TYR A 190 20.29 41.22 -3.68
CA TYR A 190 20.03 39.83 -4.09
C TYR A 190 18.54 39.54 -4.39
N ARG A 191 17.70 40.58 -4.53
CA ARG A 191 16.32 40.43 -4.99
C ARG A 191 16.28 40.16 -6.49
N THR A 192 15.44 39.22 -6.92
CA THR A 192 15.14 39.01 -8.35
C THR A 192 14.37 40.20 -8.92
N PRO A 193 14.39 40.40 -10.26
CA PRO A 193 13.55 41.40 -10.92
C PRO A 193 12.08 41.25 -10.54
N GLU A 194 11.35 42.37 -10.51
CA GLU A 194 9.99 42.46 -9.95
C GLU A 194 8.99 41.56 -10.68
N SER A 195 8.88 41.72 -12.00
CA SER A 195 7.94 41.01 -12.87
C SER A 195 8.11 39.48 -12.91
N VAL A 196 9.26 38.96 -12.50
CA VAL A 196 9.52 37.50 -12.44
C VAL A 196 9.83 37.02 -11.02
N ARG A 197 9.45 37.79 -9.99
CA ARG A 197 9.61 37.40 -8.59
C ARG A 197 8.42 36.55 -8.16
N GLY A 198 8.66 35.27 -7.84
CA GLY A 198 7.62 34.34 -7.39
C GLY A 198 7.13 33.37 -8.48
N LYS A 199 7.15 33.78 -9.77
CA LYS A 199 6.77 32.91 -10.90
C LYS A 199 7.47 31.55 -10.88
N HIS A 200 6.77 30.47 -11.18
CA HIS A 200 7.29 29.09 -11.29
C HIS A 200 8.49 29.02 -12.29
N PRO A 201 9.37 28.00 -12.26
CA PRO A 201 10.45 27.88 -13.25
C PRO A 201 9.97 27.79 -14.71
N SER A 202 8.76 27.30 -14.98
CA SER A 202 8.14 27.34 -16.32
C SER A 202 7.54 28.71 -16.70
N GLY A 203 7.39 29.62 -15.74
CA GLY A 203 6.91 30.98 -15.97
C GLY A 203 5.55 31.34 -15.38
N PHE A 204 4.72 30.36 -14.99
CA PHE A 204 3.38 30.63 -14.44
C PHE A 204 3.42 31.39 -13.11
N GLU A 205 2.37 32.16 -12.82
CA GLU A 205 2.06 32.59 -11.46
C GLU A 205 1.34 31.47 -10.70
N GLU A 206 1.75 31.21 -9.45
CA GLU A 206 1.28 30.04 -8.67
C GLU A 206 0.03 30.41 -7.84
N VAL A 207 -1.13 29.85 -8.18
CA VAL A 207 -2.36 29.96 -7.39
C VAL A 207 -2.49 28.74 -6.48
N ARG A 208 -2.78 28.93 -5.18
CA ARG A 208 -2.94 27.82 -4.22
C ARG A 208 -4.42 27.53 -3.99
N VAL A 209 -4.80 26.27 -4.21
CA VAL A 209 -6.19 25.79 -4.26
C VAL A 209 -6.46 24.71 -3.21
N GLU A 210 -7.63 24.74 -2.57
CA GLU A 210 -8.12 23.77 -1.58
C GLU A 210 -9.48 23.12 -1.96
N ASN A 211 -10.23 23.72 -2.87
CA ASN A 211 -11.55 23.27 -3.34
C ASN A 211 -11.78 23.61 -4.83
N VAL A 212 -12.94 23.26 -5.40
CA VAL A 212 -13.26 23.48 -6.84
C VAL A 212 -13.65 24.94 -7.10
N ASP A 213 -14.22 25.63 -6.12
CA ASP A 213 -14.64 27.03 -6.20
C ASP A 213 -13.42 27.97 -6.27
N ASP A 214 -12.29 27.61 -5.62
CA ASP A 214 -11.00 28.32 -5.73
C ASP A 214 -10.42 28.33 -7.16
N LEU A 215 -10.96 27.53 -8.10
CA LEU A 215 -10.61 27.57 -9.53
C LEU A 215 -11.35 28.69 -10.28
N GLU A 216 -12.31 29.39 -9.65
CA GLU A 216 -13.04 30.48 -10.29
C GLU A 216 -12.16 31.74 -10.42
N GLY A 217 -12.10 32.31 -11.63
CA GLY A 217 -11.28 33.49 -11.92
C GLY A 217 -9.78 33.22 -12.09
N VAL A 218 -9.34 31.96 -12.11
CA VAL A 218 -7.95 31.59 -12.46
C VAL A 218 -7.76 31.66 -13.97
N ASP A 219 -6.78 32.43 -14.42
CA ASP A 219 -6.37 32.50 -15.83
C ASP A 219 -5.36 31.39 -16.14
N GLY A 220 -5.77 30.35 -16.88
CA GLY A 220 -4.91 29.22 -17.23
C GLY A 220 -3.76 29.54 -18.20
N ASP A 221 -3.71 30.72 -18.82
CA ASP A 221 -2.64 31.10 -19.75
C ASP A 221 -1.51 31.87 -19.04
N THR A 222 -1.81 32.61 -17.96
CA THR A 222 -0.81 33.28 -17.11
C THR A 222 -0.49 32.52 -15.82
N GLN A 223 -1.44 31.73 -15.30
CA GLN A 223 -1.41 31.13 -13.97
C GLN A 223 -1.48 29.59 -14.02
N ALA A 224 -0.94 28.95 -12.98
CA ALA A 224 -1.06 27.51 -12.78
C ALA A 224 -1.34 27.19 -11.31
N VAL A 225 -2.11 26.14 -11.10
CA VAL A 225 -2.66 25.76 -9.79
C VAL A 225 -1.73 24.81 -9.05
N ARG A 226 -1.47 25.08 -7.77
CA ARG A 226 -0.94 24.09 -6.83
C ARG A 226 -2.02 23.71 -5.81
N ILE A 227 -2.49 22.48 -5.90
CA ILE A 227 -3.47 21.91 -4.96
C ILE A 227 -2.77 21.72 -3.61
N ALA A 228 -3.38 22.16 -2.52
CA ALA A 228 -2.82 22.02 -1.18
C ALA A 228 -2.70 20.55 -0.76
N SER A 229 -1.61 20.20 -0.06
CA SER A 229 -1.35 18.82 0.39
C SER A 229 -2.32 18.30 1.47
N SER A 230 -3.21 19.15 1.97
CA SER A 230 -4.33 18.78 2.86
C SER A 230 -5.58 18.32 2.11
N VAL A 231 -5.60 18.39 0.77
CA VAL A 231 -6.72 17.92 -0.06
C VAL A 231 -6.54 16.42 -0.37
N GLY A 232 -7.44 15.58 0.15
CA GLY A 232 -7.44 14.14 -0.11
C GLY A 232 -7.95 13.77 -1.51
N ALA A 233 -7.57 12.57 -1.99
CA ALA A 233 -7.74 12.09 -3.38
C ALA A 233 -9.12 12.40 -4.02
N ARG A 234 -10.24 12.01 -3.39
CA ARG A 234 -11.62 12.26 -3.86
C ARG A 234 -11.96 13.73 -4.15
N LYS A 235 -11.21 14.68 -3.57
CA LYS A 235 -11.35 16.11 -3.89
C LYS A 235 -10.20 16.65 -4.74
N ARG A 236 -9.08 15.92 -4.87
CA ARG A 236 -8.03 16.23 -5.85
C ARG A 236 -8.53 15.95 -7.26
N GLU A 237 -9.00 14.72 -7.51
CA GLU A 237 -9.75 14.26 -8.69
C GLU A 237 -10.62 15.38 -9.27
N ARG A 238 -11.70 15.76 -8.56
CA ARG A 238 -12.64 16.81 -8.98
C ARG A 238 -12.05 18.21 -9.20
N ILE A 239 -10.86 18.49 -8.66
CA ILE A 239 -10.13 19.76 -8.90
C ILE A 239 -9.23 19.62 -10.14
N GLU A 240 -8.68 18.42 -10.38
CA GLU A 240 -7.84 18.10 -11.53
C GLU A 240 -8.69 18.03 -12.80
N ASP A 241 -9.82 17.30 -12.76
CA ASP A 241 -10.77 17.20 -13.87
C ASP A 241 -11.29 18.61 -14.28
N VAL A 242 -11.77 19.40 -13.30
CA VAL A 242 -12.32 20.76 -13.55
C VAL A 242 -11.22 21.79 -13.87
N ALA A 243 -9.96 21.54 -13.50
CA ALA A 243 -8.84 22.37 -13.95
C ALA A 243 -8.50 22.09 -15.43
N GLU A 244 -8.53 20.83 -15.86
CA GLU A 244 -8.34 20.43 -17.26
C GLU A 244 -9.45 20.98 -18.16
N ASP A 245 -10.72 20.83 -17.79
CA ASP A 245 -11.87 21.46 -18.47
C ASP A 245 -11.71 22.98 -18.68
N ARG A 246 -11.08 23.65 -17.70
CA ARG A 246 -10.83 25.11 -17.73
C ARG A 246 -9.51 25.49 -18.41
N GLY A 247 -8.75 24.52 -18.94
CA GLY A 247 -7.46 24.76 -19.56
C GLY A 247 -6.35 25.16 -18.59
N VAL A 248 -6.49 24.89 -17.29
CA VAL A 248 -5.58 25.32 -16.22
C VAL A 248 -4.61 24.19 -15.85
N ARG A 249 -3.31 24.45 -15.91
CA ARG A 249 -2.28 23.47 -15.52
C ARG A 249 -2.24 23.27 -14.00
N VAL A 250 -2.26 22.01 -13.57
CA VAL A 250 -1.94 21.61 -12.19
C VAL A 250 -0.41 21.37 -12.06
N LEU A 251 0.21 21.95 -11.04
CA LEU A 251 1.65 21.89 -10.76
C LEU A 251 2.07 20.69 -9.90
N ASN A 252 1.10 19.97 -9.33
CA ASN A 252 1.28 18.75 -8.56
C ASN A 252 0.15 17.75 -8.89
N PRO A 253 0.14 17.20 -10.11
CA PRO A 253 -0.89 16.28 -10.56
C PRO A 253 -0.83 14.95 -9.82
N THR A 254 -1.98 14.26 -9.76
CA THR A 254 -2.06 12.84 -9.45
C THR A 254 -1.55 12.05 -10.66
N TYR A 255 -0.87 10.94 -10.43
CA TYR A 255 -0.50 9.98 -11.47
C TYR A 255 -1.44 8.78 -11.39
N GLU A 256 -1.80 8.23 -12.53
CA GLU A 256 -2.66 7.05 -12.67
C GLU A 256 -2.06 6.07 -13.67
N GLU A 257 -2.42 4.80 -13.51
CA GLU A 257 -1.96 3.70 -14.37
C GLU A 257 -2.83 3.68 -15.63
N VAL A 258 -2.20 3.73 -16.79
CA VAL A 258 -2.87 3.77 -18.10
C VAL A 258 -2.26 2.71 -18.99
N GLU A 259 -3.11 1.90 -19.59
CA GLU A 259 -2.75 0.84 -20.55
C GLU A 259 -2.07 1.45 -21.80
N VAL A 260 -1.08 0.75 -22.32
CA VAL A 260 -0.32 1.14 -23.52
C VAL A 260 -0.38 0.01 -24.53
N GLU A 261 -0.84 0.31 -25.75
CA GLU A 261 -0.77 -0.62 -26.88
C GLU A 261 0.70 -0.69 -27.37
N SER A 262 1.29 -1.89 -27.33
CA SER A 262 2.68 -2.12 -27.74
C SER A 262 2.77 -2.34 -29.27
N ASP A 263 3.04 -1.27 -30.03
CA ASP A 263 3.39 -1.34 -31.47
C ASP A 263 4.73 -2.10 -31.69
N ASP A 264 4.67 -3.31 -32.28
CA ASP A 264 5.81 -4.17 -32.70
C ASP A 264 6.01 -4.21 -34.23
#